data_AF-A0A962VV56-F1
#
_entry.id   AF-A0A962VV56-F1
#
_cell.length_a   1.000
_cell.length_b   1.000
_cell.length_c   1.000
_cell.angle_alpha   90.00
_cell.angle_beta   90.00
_cell.angle_gamma   90.00
#
_symmetry.space_group_name_H-M   'P 1'
#
loop_
_entity.id
_entity.type
_entity.pdbx_description
1 polymer ?
#
loop_
_entity_poly.entity_id
_entity_poly.type
_entity_poly.pdbx_seq_one_letter_code
_entity_poly.pdbx_strand_id
1 'polypeptide(L)'
;MAKRRVVVTGMGIVSPVGSTVETAWNNILAGRSGIGPVTAFDVNAFPVRIGGAVRDFQVEQYLSLKEAKKMDAFIHYGIGAAAQAIQDSGLEVTEANAERIGTYIGSGIGGLPGIEEGHSAFLKGGPRRLTPFFVPRSIINMVSGNLSIMYGIKGPNLAVVTACTTGTHSIGLAGRLIAYGDADVMIAGGAEMATTPTGLCGFAAARALSMRNDEPEKASRPWDQDRDGFVLSDGAGVLVLEEYEHARKRGARIYAELIGFGMSGDAYHMTLPPP
;
A
#
# COMPACT_ATOMS: atom_id res chain seq x y z
N MET A 1 28.93 -9.83 -16.51
CA MET A 1 27.78 -9.10 -17.10
C MET A 1 27.70 -7.74 -16.45
N ALA A 2 27.44 -6.68 -17.21
CA ALA A 2 27.23 -5.36 -16.62
C ALA A 2 25.99 -5.39 -15.72
N LYS A 3 26.04 -4.71 -14.56
CA LYS A 3 24.92 -4.65 -13.61
C LYS A 3 23.73 -3.95 -14.30
N ARG A 4 22.60 -4.66 -14.44
CA ARG A 4 21.35 -4.10 -14.97
C ARG A 4 20.90 -2.95 -14.06
N ARG A 5 20.71 -1.77 -14.65
CA ARG A 5 20.29 -0.55 -13.94
C ARG A 5 18.77 -0.52 -13.86
N VAL A 6 18.23 -0.02 -12.75
CA VAL A 6 16.80 -0.01 -12.47
C VAL A 6 16.33 1.43 -12.35
N VAL A 7 15.31 1.79 -13.12
CA VAL A 7 14.72 3.14 -13.14
C VAL A 7 13.25 3.12 -12.77
N VAL A 8 12.75 4.25 -12.29
CA VAL A 8 11.32 4.48 -12.05
C VAL A 8 10.70 5.10 -13.29
N THR A 9 9.75 4.41 -13.91
CA THR A 9 9.08 4.88 -15.13
C THR A 9 7.62 5.26 -14.92
N GLY A 10 7.01 4.87 -13.80
CA GLY A 10 5.64 5.28 -13.46
C GLY A 10 5.40 5.32 -11.95
N MET A 11 4.47 6.17 -11.54
CA MET A 11 4.09 6.36 -10.14
C MET A 11 2.58 6.42 -9.97
N GLY A 12 2.07 5.87 -8.87
CA GLY A 12 0.66 5.96 -8.50
C GLY A 12 0.48 5.98 -6.99
N ILE A 13 -0.59 6.65 -6.54
CA ILE A 13 -0.85 6.87 -5.12
C ILE A 13 -2.34 6.94 -4.82
N VAL A 14 -2.72 6.40 -3.66
CA VAL A 14 -4.02 6.62 -3.01
C VAL A 14 -3.70 7.05 -1.59
N SER A 15 -4.08 8.26 -1.16
CA SER A 15 -3.64 8.78 0.14
C SER A 15 -4.63 9.77 0.76
N PRO A 16 -4.48 10.09 2.07
CA PRO A 16 -5.35 11.05 2.75
C PRO A 16 -5.21 12.50 2.27
N VAL A 17 -4.12 12.81 1.55
CA VAL A 17 -3.85 14.13 0.96
C VAL A 17 -4.13 14.16 -0.55
N GLY A 18 -4.70 13.09 -1.11
CA GLY A 18 -5.08 13.00 -2.51
C GLY A 18 -4.87 11.62 -3.09
N SER A 19 -5.77 11.21 -3.98
CA SER A 19 -5.73 9.92 -4.66
C SER A 19 -5.14 9.96 -6.07
N THR A 20 -4.33 10.98 -6.37
CA THR A 20 -3.46 11.06 -7.55
C THR A 20 -2.11 11.68 -7.15
N VAL A 21 -1.04 11.36 -7.90
CA VAL A 21 0.32 11.84 -7.58
C VAL A 21 0.38 13.37 -7.61
N GLU A 22 -0.24 14.00 -8.60
CA GLU A 22 -0.28 15.45 -8.74
C GLU A 22 -0.99 16.13 -7.55
N THR A 23 -2.20 15.67 -7.22
CA THR A 23 -2.98 16.26 -6.12
C THR A 23 -2.27 16.07 -4.77
N ALA A 24 -1.79 14.85 -4.50
CA ALA A 24 -1.08 14.53 -3.27
C ALA A 24 0.19 15.38 -3.13
N TRP A 25 0.99 15.48 -4.20
CA TRP A 25 2.23 16.25 -4.19
C TRP A 25 1.97 17.75 -3.99
N ASN A 26 0.99 18.33 -4.67
CA ASN A 26 0.62 19.74 -4.51
C ASN A 26 0.13 20.04 -3.09
N ASN A 27 -0.66 19.15 -2.49
CA ASN A 27 -1.12 19.31 -1.10
C ASN A 27 0.03 19.18 -0.09
N ILE A 28 0.98 18.29 -0.32
CA ILE A 28 2.20 18.16 0.49
C ILE A 28 3.03 19.45 0.42
N LEU A 29 3.29 19.98 -0.78
CA LEU A 29 4.03 21.23 -0.97
C LEU A 29 3.32 22.44 -0.31
N ALA A 30 2.00 22.42 -0.26
CA ALA A 30 1.18 23.43 0.40
C ALA A 30 1.04 23.22 1.92
N GLY A 31 1.64 22.18 2.51
CA GLY A 31 1.56 21.88 3.94
C GLY A 31 0.15 21.50 4.42
N ARG A 32 -0.69 20.92 3.54
CA ARG A 32 -2.07 20.55 3.88
C ARG A 32 -2.11 19.18 4.56
N SER A 33 -2.70 19.14 5.75
CA SER A 33 -2.89 17.89 6.49
C SER A 33 -4.00 17.03 5.89
N GLY A 34 -3.77 15.72 5.80
CA GLY A 34 -4.79 14.73 5.45
C GLY A 34 -5.54 14.19 6.67
N ILE A 35 -5.12 14.58 7.88
CA ILE A 35 -5.62 14.01 9.14
C ILE A 35 -6.93 14.69 9.54
N GLY A 36 -7.90 13.90 9.98
CA GLY A 36 -9.15 14.40 10.51
C GLY A 36 -9.81 13.41 11.48
N PRO A 37 -11.06 13.67 11.88
CA PRO A 37 -11.83 12.71 12.67
C PRO A 37 -12.06 11.42 11.87
N VAL A 38 -12.03 10.28 12.56
CA VAL A 38 -12.47 8.99 12.00
C VAL A 38 -13.99 9.00 11.91
N THR A 39 -14.52 8.81 10.71
CA THR A 39 -15.97 8.81 10.44
C THR A 39 -16.51 7.48 9.91
N ALA A 40 -15.63 6.50 9.68
CA ALA A 40 -16.00 5.21 9.09
C ALA A 40 -16.80 4.31 10.05
N PHE A 41 -16.68 4.53 11.36
CA PHE A 41 -17.39 3.81 12.42
C PHE A 41 -17.50 4.67 13.68
N ASP A 42 -18.31 4.26 14.65
CA ASP A 42 -18.45 4.96 15.94
C ASP A 42 -17.17 4.82 16.77
N VAL A 43 -16.51 5.95 17.01
CA VAL A 43 -15.27 6.05 17.79
C VAL A 43 -15.46 6.67 19.17
N ASN A 44 -16.70 6.89 19.64
CA ASN A 44 -16.95 7.58 20.92
C ASN A 44 -16.31 6.89 22.13
N ALA A 45 -16.25 5.56 22.12
CA ALA A 45 -15.62 4.77 23.18
C ALA A 45 -14.10 4.64 23.06
N PHE A 46 -13.50 5.19 22.00
CA PHE A 46 -12.06 5.04 21.72
C PHE A 46 -11.27 6.23 22.28
N PRO A 47 -10.08 5.98 22.87
CA PRO A 47 -9.20 7.05 23.34
C PRO A 47 -8.63 7.88 22.18
N VAL A 48 -8.51 7.28 20.99
CA VAL A 48 -8.08 7.91 19.74
C VAL A 48 -9.25 7.91 18.77
N ARG A 49 -9.54 9.06 18.16
CA ARG A 49 -10.69 9.30 17.28
C ARG A 49 -10.29 10.01 15.98
N ILE A 50 -9.00 10.02 15.68
CA ILE A 50 -8.40 10.73 14.55
C ILE A 50 -7.62 9.75 13.67
N GLY A 51 -7.50 10.08 12.39
CA GLY A 51 -6.74 9.30 11.42
C GLY A 51 -6.66 9.98 10.06
N GLY A 52 -5.81 9.45 9.18
CA GLY A 52 -5.73 9.83 7.77
C GLY A 52 -6.54 8.86 6.92
N ALA A 53 -7.82 9.14 6.73
CA ALA A 53 -8.67 8.36 5.84
C ALA A 53 -8.52 8.82 4.38
N VAL A 54 -8.58 7.87 3.44
CA VAL A 54 -8.72 8.15 2.01
C VAL A 54 -10.14 8.62 1.73
N ARG A 55 -10.31 9.78 1.07
CA ARG A 55 -11.63 10.43 0.88
C ARG A 55 -12.08 10.54 -0.59
N ASP A 56 -11.13 10.63 -1.51
CA ASP A 56 -11.36 10.97 -2.93
C ASP A 56 -11.13 9.78 -3.87
N PHE A 57 -11.16 8.55 -3.35
CA PHE A 57 -10.95 7.32 -4.11
C PHE A 57 -12.27 6.64 -4.48
N GLN A 58 -12.42 6.28 -5.75
CA GLN A 58 -13.59 5.54 -6.27
C GLN A 58 -13.13 4.24 -6.92
N VAL A 59 -13.48 3.11 -6.32
CA VAL A 59 -13.02 1.79 -6.78
C VAL A 59 -13.55 1.42 -8.16
N GLU A 60 -14.72 1.96 -8.52
CA GLU A 60 -15.43 1.74 -9.78
C GLU A 60 -14.68 2.24 -11.01
N GLN A 61 -13.70 3.13 -10.82
CA GLN A 61 -12.81 3.58 -11.88
C GLN A 61 -11.83 2.47 -12.33
N TYR A 62 -11.62 1.46 -11.48
CA TYR A 62 -10.62 0.41 -11.69
C TYR A 62 -11.21 -1.00 -11.72
N LEU A 63 -12.34 -1.21 -11.03
CA LEU A 63 -12.98 -2.52 -10.87
C LEU A 63 -14.48 -2.43 -11.07
N SER A 64 -15.08 -3.49 -11.61
CA SER A 64 -16.53 -3.63 -11.51
C SER A 64 -16.94 -3.83 -10.05
N LEU A 65 -18.13 -3.33 -9.68
CA LEU A 65 -18.70 -3.54 -8.34
C LEU A 65 -18.79 -5.02 -7.93
N LYS A 66 -18.92 -5.93 -8.90
CA LYS A 66 -18.94 -7.38 -8.67
C LYS A 66 -17.59 -7.90 -8.23
N GLU A 67 -16.50 -7.42 -8.83
CA GLU A 67 -15.14 -7.81 -8.45
C GLU A 67 -14.72 -7.11 -7.15
N ALA A 68 -15.02 -5.83 -6.98
CA ALA A 68 -14.69 -5.07 -5.78
C ALA A 68 -15.23 -5.73 -4.48
N LYS A 69 -16.45 -6.31 -4.52
CA LYS A 69 -17.05 -7.03 -3.38
C LYS A 69 -16.29 -8.26 -2.91
N LYS A 70 -15.36 -8.78 -3.70
CA LYS A 70 -14.53 -9.95 -3.36
C LYS A 70 -13.20 -9.56 -2.72
N MET A 71 -12.96 -8.26 -2.52
CA MET A 71 -11.66 -7.69 -2.14
C MET A 71 -11.84 -6.73 -0.96
N ASP A 72 -10.89 -6.70 -0.03
CA ASP A 72 -10.86 -5.68 1.01
C ASP A 72 -10.32 -4.34 0.51
N ALA A 73 -10.58 -3.28 1.27
CA ALA A 73 -10.22 -1.90 0.91
C ALA A 73 -8.72 -1.72 0.64
N PHE A 74 -7.82 -2.39 1.36
CA PHE A 74 -6.38 -2.33 1.09
C PHE A 74 -6.04 -2.84 -0.33
N ILE A 75 -6.78 -3.84 -0.83
CA ILE A 75 -6.64 -4.35 -2.20
C ILE A 75 -7.15 -3.32 -3.19
N HIS A 76 -8.28 -2.66 -2.91
CA HIS A 76 -8.80 -1.60 -3.77
C HIS A 76 -7.79 -0.47 -3.92
N TYR A 77 -7.22 0.01 -2.82
CA TYR A 77 -6.20 1.07 -2.85
C TYR A 77 -4.96 0.62 -3.62
N GLY A 78 -4.47 -0.60 -3.38
CA GLY A 78 -3.34 -1.16 -4.09
C GLY A 78 -3.55 -1.26 -5.60
N ILE A 79 -4.74 -1.73 -6.02
CA ILE A 79 -5.11 -1.80 -7.45
C ILE A 79 -5.21 -0.40 -8.05
N GLY A 80 -5.85 0.54 -7.37
CA GLY A 80 -5.97 1.92 -7.84
C GLY A 80 -4.61 2.60 -8.05
N ALA A 81 -3.72 2.51 -7.05
CA ALA A 81 -2.36 3.05 -7.16
C ALA A 81 -1.55 2.32 -8.23
N ALA A 82 -1.67 1.00 -8.36
CA ALA A 82 -0.97 0.25 -9.40
C ALA A 82 -1.45 0.60 -10.82
N ALA A 83 -2.76 0.74 -11.01
CA ALA A 83 -3.34 1.16 -12.29
C ALA A 83 -2.86 2.56 -12.69
N GLN A 84 -2.82 3.51 -11.75
CA GLN A 84 -2.22 4.83 -11.97
C GLN A 84 -0.75 4.73 -12.38
N ALA A 85 0.05 3.91 -11.69
CA ALA A 85 1.47 3.76 -11.99
C ALA A 85 1.72 3.14 -13.36
N ILE A 86 0.94 2.12 -13.74
CA ILE A 86 1.01 1.48 -15.07
C ILE A 86 0.63 2.50 -16.14
N GLN A 87 -0.47 3.24 -15.94
CA GLN A 87 -0.91 4.29 -16.87
C GLN A 87 0.16 5.38 -17.05
N ASP A 88 0.70 5.91 -15.95
CA ASP A 88 1.77 6.92 -15.97
C ASP A 88 3.03 6.42 -16.68
N SER A 89 3.35 5.13 -16.54
CA SER A 89 4.52 4.53 -17.21
C SER A 89 4.37 4.37 -18.72
N GLY A 90 3.15 4.37 -19.24
CA GLY A 90 2.86 4.00 -20.64
C GLY A 90 3.25 2.57 -21.00
N LEU A 91 3.33 1.66 -20.01
CA LEU A 91 3.64 0.26 -20.23
C LEU A 91 2.43 -0.48 -20.81
N GLU A 92 2.64 -1.18 -21.92
CA GLU A 92 1.67 -2.11 -22.49
C GLU A 92 2.08 -3.56 -22.19
N VAL A 93 1.19 -4.32 -21.57
CA VAL A 93 1.39 -5.75 -21.34
C VAL A 93 0.89 -6.54 -22.55
N THR A 94 1.76 -7.36 -23.11
CA THR A 94 1.52 -8.18 -24.30
C THR A 94 1.96 -9.61 -24.03
N GLU A 95 1.53 -10.57 -24.87
CA GLU A 95 1.98 -11.95 -24.73
C GLU A 95 3.52 -12.08 -24.82
N ALA A 96 4.18 -11.22 -25.60
CA ALA A 96 5.62 -11.24 -25.81
C ALA A 96 6.43 -10.75 -24.60
N ASN A 97 5.85 -9.93 -23.72
CA ASN A 97 6.56 -9.37 -22.54
C ASN A 97 5.95 -9.79 -21.19
N ALA A 98 4.77 -10.41 -21.15
CA ALA A 98 4.06 -10.74 -19.92
C ALA A 98 4.90 -11.54 -18.91
N GLU A 99 5.74 -12.46 -19.37
CA GLU A 99 6.63 -13.28 -18.53
C GLU A 99 7.80 -12.51 -17.92
N ARG A 100 8.05 -11.29 -18.43
CA ARG A 100 9.14 -10.39 -18.01
C ARG A 100 8.65 -9.24 -17.14
N ILE A 101 7.35 -9.16 -16.90
CA ILE A 101 6.73 -8.17 -16.03
C ILE A 101 6.30 -8.90 -14.76
N GLY A 102 6.58 -8.35 -13.60
CA GLY A 102 6.20 -8.92 -12.31
C GLY A 102 5.46 -7.95 -11.41
N THR A 103 4.96 -8.47 -10.28
CA THR A 103 4.23 -7.72 -9.25
C THR A 103 4.83 -8.01 -7.87
N TYR A 104 5.03 -6.96 -7.08
CA TYR A 104 5.59 -7.03 -5.73
C TYR A 104 4.95 -5.98 -4.83
N ILE A 105 3.67 -6.15 -4.51
CA ILE A 105 2.91 -5.22 -3.69
C ILE A 105 2.53 -5.90 -2.38
N GLY A 106 3.03 -5.35 -1.28
CA GLY A 106 2.83 -5.89 0.06
C GLY A 106 1.81 -5.11 0.88
N SER A 107 1.53 -5.63 2.08
CA SER A 107 0.75 -4.95 3.10
C SER A 107 1.30 -5.32 4.48
N GLY A 108 1.20 -4.42 5.45
CA GLY A 108 1.68 -4.65 6.81
C GLY A 108 0.74 -5.58 7.59
N ILE A 109 -0.57 -5.33 7.50
CA ILE A 109 -1.61 -6.10 8.17
C ILE A 109 -2.54 -6.78 7.16
N GLY A 110 -2.95 -6.07 6.12
CA GLY A 110 -3.82 -6.60 5.06
C GLY A 110 -5.31 -6.43 5.37
N GLY A 111 -6.09 -7.49 5.13
CA GLY A 111 -7.56 -7.44 5.16
C GLY A 111 -8.20 -7.45 6.54
N LEU A 112 -7.79 -6.52 7.41
CA LEU A 112 -8.37 -6.41 8.75
C LEU A 112 -9.91 -6.21 8.74
N PRO A 113 -10.49 -5.38 7.84
CA PRO A 113 -11.94 -5.24 7.74
C PRO A 113 -12.65 -6.56 7.43
N GLY A 114 -12.15 -7.34 6.46
CA GLY A 114 -12.74 -8.63 6.08
C GLY A 114 -12.57 -9.70 7.16
N ILE A 115 -11.46 -9.66 7.90
CA ILE A 115 -11.25 -10.53 9.07
C ILE A 115 -12.27 -10.23 10.16
N GLU A 116 -12.47 -8.95 10.52
CA GLU A 116 -13.46 -8.54 11.53
C GLU A 116 -14.89 -8.92 11.13
N GLU A 117 -15.26 -8.65 9.87
CA GLU A 117 -16.58 -8.99 9.34
C GLU A 117 -16.80 -10.51 9.34
N GLY A 118 -15.83 -11.28 8.85
CA GLY A 118 -15.90 -12.73 8.79
C GLY A 118 -15.98 -13.37 10.18
N HIS A 119 -15.19 -12.88 11.14
CA HIS A 119 -15.25 -13.34 12.52
C HIS A 119 -16.61 -13.02 13.16
N SER A 120 -17.12 -11.81 12.96
CA SER A 120 -18.44 -11.40 13.44
C SER A 120 -19.57 -12.25 12.84
N ALA A 121 -19.50 -12.56 11.55
CA ALA A 121 -20.46 -13.42 10.88
C ALA A 121 -20.42 -14.86 11.43
N PHE A 122 -19.22 -15.39 11.68
CA PHE A 122 -19.01 -16.70 12.31
C PHE A 122 -19.61 -16.75 13.72
N LEU A 123 -19.35 -15.77 14.58
CA LEU A 123 -19.90 -15.74 15.94
C LEU A 123 -21.44 -15.67 15.94
N LYS A 124 -22.04 -14.93 14.99
CA LYS A 124 -23.50 -14.74 14.91
C LYS A 124 -24.25 -15.93 14.34
N GLY A 125 -23.62 -16.79 13.53
CA GLY A 125 -24.35 -17.85 12.82
C GLY A 125 -23.56 -19.07 12.41
N GLY A 126 -22.39 -19.28 13.01
CA GLY A 126 -21.54 -20.45 12.78
C GLY A 126 -20.79 -20.44 11.43
N PRO A 127 -20.08 -21.53 11.11
CA PRO A 127 -19.14 -21.60 9.98
C PRO A 127 -19.78 -21.36 8.61
N ARG A 128 -21.08 -21.67 8.44
CA ARG A 128 -21.81 -21.48 7.17
C ARG A 128 -22.05 -20.01 6.80
N ARG A 129 -21.84 -19.06 7.72
CA ARG A 129 -21.97 -17.62 7.47
C ARG A 129 -20.72 -16.98 6.88
N LEU A 130 -19.59 -17.69 6.89
CA LEU A 130 -18.35 -17.17 6.34
C LEU A 130 -18.45 -17.14 4.80
N THR A 131 -18.11 -16.00 4.20
CA THR A 131 -18.07 -15.88 2.74
C THR A 131 -16.97 -16.80 2.16
N PRO A 132 -17.21 -17.46 1.01
CA PRO A 132 -16.17 -18.24 0.33
C PRO A 132 -14.98 -17.38 -0.11
N PHE A 133 -15.17 -16.05 -0.19
CA PHE A 133 -14.09 -15.11 -0.50
C PHE A 133 -13.27 -14.68 0.70
N PHE A 134 -13.56 -15.16 1.92
CA PHE A 134 -12.90 -14.69 3.15
C PHE A 134 -11.36 -14.68 3.04
N VAL A 135 -10.78 -15.79 2.61
CA VAL A 135 -9.33 -15.91 2.43
C VAL A 135 -8.81 -15.02 1.28
N PRO A 136 -9.27 -15.17 0.02
CA PRO A 136 -8.74 -14.39 -1.10
C PRO A 136 -9.06 -12.88 -1.02
N ARG A 137 -10.01 -12.48 -0.18
CA ARG A 137 -10.32 -11.09 0.12
C ARG A 137 -9.29 -10.45 1.06
N SER A 138 -8.65 -11.23 1.93
CA SER A 138 -8.00 -10.69 3.13
C SER A 138 -6.48 -10.87 3.17
N ILE A 139 -5.94 -11.89 2.48
CA ILE A 139 -4.50 -12.19 2.54
C ILE A 139 -3.69 -11.19 1.70
N ILE A 140 -2.55 -10.75 2.25
CA ILE A 140 -1.73 -9.63 1.76
C ILE A 140 -1.31 -9.74 0.29
N ASN A 141 -1.06 -10.95 -0.22
CA ASN A 141 -0.53 -11.17 -1.56
C ASN A 141 -1.56 -10.94 -2.67
N MET A 142 -2.82 -10.70 -2.31
CA MET A 142 -3.90 -10.56 -3.27
C MET A 142 -3.90 -9.21 -3.98
N VAL A 143 -3.11 -8.23 -3.56
CA VAL A 143 -2.85 -7.05 -4.41
C VAL A 143 -2.07 -7.49 -5.66
N SER A 144 -0.90 -8.10 -5.47
CA SER A 144 -0.07 -8.67 -6.55
C SER A 144 -0.84 -9.72 -7.37
N GLY A 145 -1.57 -10.62 -6.69
CA GLY A 145 -2.38 -11.65 -7.33
C GLY A 145 -3.47 -11.09 -8.25
N ASN A 146 -4.30 -10.17 -7.75
CA ASN A 146 -5.37 -9.58 -8.56
C ASN A 146 -4.80 -8.74 -9.71
N LEU A 147 -3.75 -7.95 -9.46
CA LEU A 147 -3.14 -7.14 -10.51
C LEU A 147 -2.56 -8.01 -11.64
N SER A 148 -1.93 -9.13 -11.29
CA SER A 148 -1.41 -10.09 -12.25
C SER A 148 -2.51 -10.68 -13.13
N ILE A 149 -3.65 -11.04 -12.54
CA ILE A 149 -4.82 -11.53 -13.27
C ILE A 149 -5.40 -10.43 -14.19
N MET A 150 -5.54 -9.21 -13.68
CA MET A 150 -6.15 -8.09 -14.41
C MET A 150 -5.36 -7.67 -15.65
N TYR A 151 -4.03 -7.65 -15.56
CA TYR A 151 -3.16 -7.16 -16.62
C TYR A 151 -2.45 -8.28 -17.40
N GLY A 152 -2.68 -9.56 -17.07
CA GLY A 152 -2.04 -10.68 -17.74
C GLY A 152 -0.53 -10.79 -17.47
N ILE A 153 -0.07 -10.34 -16.30
CA ILE A 153 1.33 -10.32 -15.89
C ILE A 153 1.73 -11.71 -15.39
N LYS A 154 2.84 -12.27 -15.91
CA LYS A 154 3.24 -13.68 -15.69
C LYS A 154 4.64 -13.86 -15.09
N GLY A 155 5.41 -12.80 -14.93
CA GLY A 155 6.70 -12.84 -14.24
C GLY A 155 6.56 -12.99 -12.71
N PRO A 156 7.62 -12.66 -11.94
CA PRO A 156 7.61 -12.83 -10.48
C PRO A 156 6.39 -12.16 -9.82
N ASN A 157 5.61 -12.93 -9.07
CA ASN A 157 4.43 -12.46 -8.34
C ASN A 157 4.59 -12.77 -6.85
N LEU A 158 4.87 -11.74 -6.06
CA LEU A 158 5.25 -11.86 -4.66
C LEU A 158 4.59 -10.76 -3.82
N ALA A 159 4.59 -10.95 -2.51
CA ALA A 159 4.27 -9.92 -1.54
C ALA A 159 5.11 -10.15 -0.28
N VAL A 160 5.70 -9.08 0.24
CA VAL A 160 6.41 -9.09 1.52
C VAL A 160 5.52 -8.47 2.58
N VAL A 161 5.68 -8.91 3.83
CA VAL A 161 5.10 -8.25 5.00
C VAL A 161 6.21 -8.01 6.01
N THR A 162 6.46 -6.73 6.28
CA THR A 162 7.49 -6.27 7.23
C THR A 162 7.01 -5.01 7.95
N ALA A 163 5.74 -5.01 8.37
CA ALA A 163 5.08 -3.88 9.04
C ALA A 163 5.28 -2.56 8.27
N CYS A 164 5.72 -1.49 8.94
CA CYS A 164 5.92 -0.17 8.35
C CYS A 164 6.92 -0.16 7.16
N THR A 165 7.85 -1.13 7.11
CA THR A 165 8.90 -1.21 6.08
C THR A 165 8.43 -1.92 4.80
N THR A 166 7.18 -2.42 4.78
CA THR A 166 6.66 -3.25 3.69
C THR A 166 6.79 -2.60 2.31
N GLY A 167 6.36 -1.35 2.14
CA GLY A 167 6.48 -0.65 0.87
C GLY A 167 7.94 -0.49 0.40
N THR A 168 8.84 -0.14 1.33
CA THR A 168 10.27 0.01 1.06
C THR A 168 10.90 -1.32 0.65
N HIS A 169 10.62 -2.41 1.37
CA HIS A 169 11.14 -3.74 1.04
C HIS A 169 10.60 -4.25 -0.29
N SER A 170 9.31 -4.05 -0.57
CA SER A 170 8.71 -4.37 -1.87
C SER A 170 9.47 -3.73 -3.03
N ILE A 171 9.70 -2.41 -2.96
CA ILE A 171 10.43 -1.65 -4.00
C ILE A 171 11.88 -2.12 -4.12
N GLY A 172 12.57 -2.25 -2.98
CA GLY A 172 13.97 -2.66 -2.94
C GLY A 172 14.20 -4.07 -3.50
N LEU A 173 13.38 -5.04 -3.08
CA LEU A 173 13.46 -6.43 -3.52
C LEU A 173 13.01 -6.59 -4.99
N ALA A 174 12.00 -5.84 -5.44
CA ALA A 174 11.64 -5.78 -6.85
C ALA A 174 12.79 -5.26 -7.73
N GLY A 175 13.49 -4.21 -7.28
CA GLY A 175 14.72 -3.74 -7.94
C GLY A 175 15.81 -4.81 -8.00
N ARG A 176 15.93 -5.67 -6.98
CA ARG A 176 16.88 -6.82 -7.00
C ARG A 176 16.51 -7.85 -8.06
N LEU A 177 15.21 -8.17 -8.22
CA LEU A 177 14.75 -9.10 -9.26
C LEU A 177 15.08 -8.60 -10.67
N ILE A 178 14.87 -7.29 -10.93
CA ILE A 178 15.24 -6.68 -12.22
C ILE A 178 16.76 -6.70 -12.43
N ALA A 179 17.52 -6.32 -11.39
CA ALA A 179 18.98 -6.28 -11.45
C ALA A 179 19.59 -7.67 -11.67
N TYR A 180 18.95 -8.72 -11.14
CA TYR A 180 19.36 -10.11 -11.30
C TYR A 180 18.97 -10.69 -12.67
N GLY A 181 17.91 -10.16 -13.29
CA GLY A 181 17.42 -10.58 -14.60
C GLY A 181 16.16 -11.43 -14.56
N ASP A 182 15.53 -11.62 -13.40
CA ASP A 182 14.28 -12.37 -13.25
C ASP A 182 13.09 -11.62 -13.88
N ALA A 183 13.19 -10.30 -13.99
CA ALA A 183 12.21 -9.44 -14.66
C ALA A 183 12.89 -8.30 -15.43
N ASP A 184 12.16 -7.73 -16.39
CA ASP A 184 12.51 -6.45 -17.03
C ASP A 184 11.70 -5.30 -16.41
N VAL A 185 10.49 -5.59 -15.91
CA VAL A 185 9.61 -4.63 -15.24
C VAL A 185 9.04 -5.23 -13.95
N MET A 186 8.93 -4.44 -12.89
CA MET A 186 8.23 -4.81 -11.66
C MET A 186 7.30 -3.69 -11.22
N ILE A 187 6.03 -4.03 -10.96
CA ILE A 187 5.07 -3.12 -10.32
C ILE A 187 5.14 -3.38 -8.81
N ALA A 188 5.69 -2.45 -8.05
CA ALA A 188 6.09 -2.67 -6.67
C ALA A 188 5.66 -1.55 -5.73
N GLY A 189 5.31 -1.90 -4.49
CA GLY A 189 4.85 -0.91 -3.52
C GLY A 189 4.19 -1.51 -2.28
N GLY A 190 3.29 -0.75 -1.68
CA GLY A 190 2.51 -1.19 -0.53
C GLY A 190 1.12 -0.58 -0.49
N ALA A 191 0.19 -1.29 0.17
CA ALA A 191 -1.16 -0.82 0.42
C ALA A 191 -1.63 -1.24 1.82
N GLU A 192 -2.40 -0.39 2.48
CA GLU A 192 -2.92 -0.65 3.83
C GLU A 192 -4.29 0.01 4.02
N MET A 193 -5.16 -0.67 4.76
CA MET A 193 -6.37 -0.09 5.33
C MET A 193 -6.57 -0.70 6.71
N ALA A 194 -6.05 -0.03 7.73
CA ALA A 194 -6.02 -0.51 9.11
C ALA A 194 -6.82 0.38 10.07
N THR A 195 -7.42 1.47 9.58
CA THR A 195 -8.38 2.28 10.35
C THR A 195 -9.70 1.53 10.51
N THR A 196 -9.68 0.47 11.31
CA THR A 196 -10.82 -0.35 11.72
C THR A 196 -10.95 -0.34 13.24
N PRO A 197 -12.08 -0.81 13.81
CA PRO A 197 -12.22 -0.96 15.25
C PRO A 197 -11.06 -1.71 15.91
N THR A 198 -10.66 -2.89 15.40
CA THR A 198 -9.57 -3.64 16.04
C THR A 198 -8.19 -3.06 15.75
N GLY A 199 -7.97 -2.47 14.57
CA GLY A 199 -6.71 -1.81 14.24
C GLY A 199 -6.46 -0.59 15.11
N LEU A 200 -7.45 0.30 15.20
CA LEU A 200 -7.37 1.50 16.05
C LEU A 200 -7.24 1.13 17.53
N CYS A 201 -8.02 0.16 18.01
CA CYS A 201 -7.94 -0.33 19.39
C CYS A 201 -6.58 -0.98 19.69
N GLY A 202 -6.05 -1.81 18.79
CA GLY A 202 -4.78 -2.51 18.99
C GLY A 202 -3.61 -1.55 19.17
N PHE A 203 -3.49 -0.55 18.29
CA PHE A 203 -2.42 0.45 18.40
C PHE A 203 -2.64 1.43 19.56
N ALA A 204 -3.89 1.77 19.88
CA ALA A 204 -4.20 2.57 21.07
C ALA A 204 -3.87 1.84 22.37
N ALA A 205 -4.16 0.54 22.46
CA ALA A 205 -3.82 -0.31 23.62
C ALA A 205 -2.30 -0.39 23.83
N ALA A 206 -1.53 -0.38 22.75
CA ALA A 206 -0.07 -0.29 22.78
C ALA A 206 0.48 1.11 23.11
N ARG A 207 -0.41 2.11 23.30
CA ARG A 207 -0.06 3.53 23.49
C ARG A 207 0.84 4.09 22.37
N ALA A 208 0.64 3.61 21.14
CA ALA A 208 1.47 4.00 20.00
C ALA A 208 0.89 5.19 19.21
N LEU A 209 -0.40 5.49 19.40
CA LEU A 209 -1.13 6.52 18.66
C LEU A 209 -1.21 7.84 19.43
N SER A 210 -1.16 8.95 18.71
CA SER A 210 -1.48 10.28 19.25
C SER A 210 -2.93 10.34 19.73
N MET A 211 -3.16 10.98 20.88
CA MET A 211 -4.49 11.18 21.48
C MET A 211 -4.99 12.62 21.33
N ARG A 212 -4.35 13.44 20.49
CA ARG A 212 -4.70 14.85 20.23
C ARG A 212 -5.95 15.00 19.35
N ASN A 213 -7.07 14.56 19.90
CA ASN A 213 -8.36 14.48 19.23
C ASN A 213 -8.98 15.86 18.92
N ASP A 214 -8.59 16.88 19.68
CA ASP A 214 -9.04 18.27 19.60
C ASP A 214 -8.39 19.05 18.45
N GLU A 215 -7.16 18.69 18.07
CA GLU A 215 -6.44 19.28 16.94
C GLU A 215 -5.86 18.20 16.00
N PRO A 216 -6.71 17.43 15.28
CA PRO A 216 -6.27 16.27 14.49
C PRO A 216 -5.16 16.62 13.49
N GLU A 217 -5.30 17.76 12.81
CA GLU A 217 -4.35 18.23 11.79
C GLU A 217 -2.94 18.49 12.32
N LYS A 218 -2.81 18.73 13.64
CA LYS A 218 -1.54 18.98 14.34
C LYS A 218 -1.04 17.78 15.14
N ALA A 219 -1.74 16.64 15.11
CA ALA A 219 -1.39 15.47 15.92
C ALA A 219 -0.07 14.83 15.48
N SER A 220 0.13 14.67 14.15
CA SER A 220 1.39 14.18 13.61
C SER A 220 2.43 15.30 13.57
N ARG A 221 3.38 15.27 14.52
CA ARG A 221 4.41 16.30 14.69
C ARG A 221 5.81 15.69 14.90
N PRO A 222 6.40 15.11 13.86
CA PRO A 222 7.73 14.50 13.95
C PRO A 222 8.77 15.45 14.55
N TRP A 223 9.56 14.95 15.50
CA TRP A 223 10.62 15.66 16.24
C TRP A 223 10.16 16.82 17.16
N ASP A 224 8.89 17.16 17.18
CA ASP A 224 8.36 18.16 18.12
C ASP A 224 8.45 17.65 19.57
N GLN A 225 8.62 18.59 20.52
CA GLN A 225 8.72 18.30 21.95
C GLN A 225 7.43 17.68 22.49
N ASP A 226 6.27 18.06 21.93
CA ASP A 226 4.95 17.67 22.41
C ASP A 226 4.34 16.52 21.59
N ARG A 227 5.15 15.77 20.84
CA ARG A 227 4.70 14.57 20.12
C ARG A 227 4.31 13.46 21.11
N ASP A 228 3.21 12.76 20.85
CA ASP A 228 2.62 11.78 21.77
C ASP A 228 2.29 10.43 21.12
N GLY A 229 2.68 10.23 19.85
CA GLY A 229 2.47 8.99 19.10
C GLY A 229 2.37 9.26 17.60
N PHE A 230 2.24 8.20 16.80
CA PHE A 230 1.97 8.36 15.36
C PHE A 230 0.47 8.53 15.10
N VAL A 231 0.11 8.96 13.88
CA VAL A 231 -1.30 9.02 13.45
C VAL A 231 -1.54 7.96 12.39
N LEU A 232 -2.45 7.02 12.68
CA LEU A 232 -2.81 5.94 11.75
C LEU A 232 -3.46 6.50 10.49
N SER A 233 -3.07 5.98 9.33
CA SER A 233 -3.57 6.43 8.03
C SER A 233 -3.66 5.25 7.05
N ASP A 234 -4.55 5.38 6.08
CA ASP A 234 -4.80 4.37 5.05
C ASP A 234 -4.34 4.86 3.67
N GLY A 235 -4.06 3.93 2.76
CA GLY A 235 -3.71 4.27 1.39
C GLY A 235 -2.85 3.23 0.68
N ALA A 236 -2.27 3.62 -0.44
CA ALA A 236 -1.34 2.84 -1.22
C ALA A 236 -0.36 3.74 -1.97
N GLY A 237 0.85 3.22 -2.21
CA GLY A 237 1.85 3.83 -3.08
C GLY A 237 2.52 2.75 -3.92
N VAL A 238 2.55 2.94 -5.23
CA VAL A 238 3.07 1.95 -6.19
C VAL A 238 3.96 2.64 -7.22
N LEU A 239 5.07 1.98 -7.55
CA LEU A 239 6.01 2.38 -8.60
C LEU A 239 6.06 1.30 -9.69
N VAL A 240 6.26 1.74 -10.93
CA VAL A 240 6.76 0.87 -12.00
C VAL A 240 8.27 1.01 -12.05
N LEU A 241 8.96 -0.07 -11.68
CA LEU A 241 10.41 -0.21 -11.80
C LEU A 241 10.72 -0.93 -13.09
N GLU A 242 11.75 -0.50 -13.80
CA GLU A 242 12.06 -1.01 -15.13
C GLU A 242 13.56 -1.05 -15.38
N GLU A 243 14.02 -2.04 -16.15
CA GLU A 243 15.41 -2.09 -16.60
C GLU A 243 15.70 -0.91 -17.53
N TYR A 244 16.84 -0.24 -17.31
CA TYR A 244 17.16 1.02 -17.97
C TYR A 244 17.17 0.96 -19.50
N GLU A 245 17.80 -0.05 -20.11
CA GLU A 245 17.83 -0.16 -21.58
C GLU A 245 16.45 -0.55 -22.15
N HIS A 246 15.68 -1.37 -21.43
CA HIS A 246 14.28 -1.66 -21.74
C HIS A 246 13.43 -0.38 -21.76
N ALA A 247 13.50 0.43 -20.69
CA ALA A 247 12.83 1.72 -20.58
C ALA A 247 13.24 2.67 -21.71
N ARG A 248 14.55 2.77 -22.00
CA ARG A 248 15.07 3.61 -23.09
C ARG A 248 14.59 3.18 -24.45
N LYS A 249 14.59 1.87 -24.73
CA LYS A 249 14.21 1.33 -26.04
C LYS A 249 12.75 1.66 -26.40
N ARG A 250 11.86 1.72 -25.41
CA ARG A 250 10.46 2.13 -25.61
C ARG A 250 10.20 3.62 -25.44
N GLY A 251 11.23 4.44 -25.19
CA GLY A 251 11.09 5.89 -25.01
C GLY A 251 10.36 6.30 -23.73
N ALA A 252 10.46 5.50 -22.66
CA ALA A 252 9.79 5.78 -21.40
C ALA A 252 10.29 7.09 -20.76
N ARG A 253 9.38 7.82 -20.09
CA ARG A 253 9.77 8.86 -19.14
C ARG A 253 10.47 8.21 -17.95
N ILE A 254 11.64 8.71 -17.59
CA ILE A 254 12.41 8.24 -16.43
C ILE A 254 12.37 9.32 -15.35
N TYR A 255 11.79 8.99 -14.20
CA TYR A 255 11.70 9.90 -13.05
C TYR A 255 12.99 9.93 -12.24
N ALA A 256 13.54 8.74 -11.95
CA ALA A 256 14.71 8.56 -11.11
C ALA A 256 15.35 7.18 -11.37
N GLU A 257 16.56 6.99 -10.85
CA GLU A 257 17.25 5.70 -10.82
C GLU A 257 17.29 5.13 -9.39
N LEU A 258 16.96 3.85 -9.24
CA LEU A 258 17.09 3.13 -7.97
C LEU A 258 18.53 2.64 -7.80
N ILE A 259 19.36 3.50 -7.21
CA ILE A 259 20.81 3.27 -7.09
C ILE A 259 21.22 2.43 -5.87
N GLY A 260 20.34 2.25 -4.89
CA GLY A 260 20.67 1.59 -3.63
C GLY A 260 19.48 1.00 -2.90
N PHE A 261 19.71 -0.12 -2.21
CA PHE A 261 18.78 -0.75 -1.28
C PHE A 261 19.56 -1.49 -0.20
N GLY A 262 19.36 -1.10 1.06
CA GLY A 262 19.97 -1.71 2.24
C GLY A 262 18.90 -2.17 3.23
N MET A 263 19.23 -3.19 4.02
CA MET A 263 18.38 -3.74 5.07
C MET A 263 19.24 -3.98 6.31
N SER A 264 18.66 -3.72 7.48
CA SER A 264 19.23 -4.06 8.78
C SER A 264 18.13 -4.57 9.70
N GLY A 265 18.51 -5.22 10.79
CA GLY A 265 17.63 -5.50 11.90
C GLY A 265 18.30 -4.99 13.17
N ASP A 266 17.55 -4.23 13.98
CA ASP A 266 18.10 -3.60 15.17
C ASP A 266 18.49 -4.61 16.25
N ALA A 267 17.82 -5.76 16.27
CA ALA A 267 18.00 -6.83 17.27
C ALA A 267 17.96 -6.30 18.72
N TYR A 268 17.10 -5.31 18.99
CA TYR A 268 17.06 -4.57 20.25
C TYR A 268 15.75 -4.76 21.02
N HIS A 269 14.63 -4.27 20.48
CA HIS A 269 13.31 -4.38 21.10
C HIS A 269 12.23 -4.62 20.02
N MET A 270 11.08 -5.18 20.41
CA MET A 270 10.01 -5.52 19.46
C MET A 270 9.40 -4.28 18.78
N THR A 271 9.31 -3.16 19.50
CA THR A 271 8.61 -1.94 19.04
C THR A 271 9.39 -0.65 19.25
N LEU A 272 10.54 -0.70 19.93
CA LEU A 272 11.35 0.49 20.22
C LEU A 272 12.64 0.40 19.39
N PRO A 273 13.06 1.48 18.72
CA PRO A 273 14.37 1.51 18.09
C PRO A 273 15.48 1.59 19.16
N PRO A 274 16.74 1.28 18.79
CA PRO A 274 17.90 1.61 19.60
C PRO A 274 17.95 3.13 19.89
N PRO A 275 18.49 3.53 21.07
CA PRO A 275 18.62 4.94 21.46
C PRO A 275 19.61 5.73 20.59
#